data_AF-A0A9E2V2Z3-F1
#
_entry.id   AF-A0A9E2V2Z3-F1
#
_cell.length_a   1.000
_cell.length_b   1.000
_cell.length_c   1.000
_cell.angle_alpha   90.00
_cell.angle_beta   90.00
_cell.angle_gamma   90.00
#
_symmetry.space_group_name_H-M   'P 1'
#
loop_
_entity.id
_entity.type
_entity.pdbx_description
1 polymer ?
#
loop_
_entity_poly.entity_id
_entity_poly.type
_entity_poly.pdbx_seq_one_letter_code
_entity_poly.pdbx_strand_id
1 'polypeptide(L)' 'MPKNKTHSGTKKRVRVTGSGKLMRERTGLRHLLEHKS' A
#
# COMPACT_ATOMS: atom_id res chain seq x y z
N MET A 1 -12.57 27.74 -3.94
CA MET A 1 -12.52 26.50 -3.12
C MET A 1 -11.28 25.70 -3.54
N PRO A 2 -10.34 25.40 -2.64
CA PRO A 2 -9.15 24.63 -2.99
C PRO A 2 -9.48 23.14 -3.17
N LYS A 3 -8.88 22.50 -4.17
CA LYS A 3 -9.00 21.04 -4.40
C LYS A 3 -8.17 20.28 -3.38
N ASN A 4 -8.68 19.13 -2.92
CA ASN A 4 -7.91 18.23 -2.07
C ASN A 4 -6.67 17.72 -2.80
N LYS A 5 -5.52 17.76 -2.14
CA LYS A 5 -4.27 17.22 -2.67
C LYS A 5 -4.23 15.71 -2.42
N THR A 6 -3.72 14.97 -3.40
CA THR A 6 -3.50 13.53 -3.20
C THR A 6 -2.31 13.30 -2.29
N HIS A 7 -2.46 12.40 -1.31
CA HIS A 7 -1.36 12.04 -0.44
C HIS A 7 -0.41 11.08 -1.19
N SER A 8 0.77 11.59 -1.51
CA SER A 8 1.76 10.90 -2.35
C SER A 8 2.28 9.60 -1.71
N GLY A 9 2.35 9.54 -0.38
CA GLY A 9 2.76 8.33 0.35
C GLY A 9 1.78 7.17 0.17
N THR A 10 0.48 7.43 0.36
CA THR A 10 -0.58 6.43 0.21
C THR A 10 -0.74 6.03 -1.25
N LYS A 11 -0.68 6.98 -2.19
CA LYS A 11 -0.75 6.70 -3.63
C LYS A 11 0.31 5.69 -4.08
N LYS A 12 1.51 5.71 -3.50
CA LYS A 12 2.60 4.79 -3.85
C LYS A 12 2.48 3.41 -3.21
N ARG A 13 1.68 3.26 -2.13
CA ARG A 13 1.71 2.09 -1.25
C ARG A 13 0.38 1.32 -1.18
N VAL A 14 -0.73 1.98 -1.52
CA VAL A 14 -2.08 1.46 -1.31
C VAL A 14 -2.90 1.66 -2.58
N ARG A 15 -3.65 0.62 -2.98
CA ARG A 15 -4.60 0.65 -4.10
C ARG A 15 -6.01 0.30 -3.64
N VAL A 16 -7.00 0.88 -4.30
CA VAL A 16 -8.43 0.60 -4.06
C VAL A 16 -8.90 -0.43 -5.10
N THR A 17 -9.60 -1.48 -4.67
CA THR A 17 -10.23 -2.45 -5.60
C THR A 17 -11.51 -1.90 -6.20
N GLY A 18 -12.04 -2.53 -7.25
CA GLY A 18 -13.36 -2.17 -7.82
C GLY A 18 -14.51 -2.24 -6.81
N SER A 19 -14.37 -3.06 -5.76
CA SER A 19 -15.33 -3.16 -4.64
C SER A 19 -15.04 -2.21 -3.48
N GLY A 20 -14.06 -1.30 -3.62
CA GLY A 20 -13.73 -0.29 -2.59
C GLY A 20 -12.80 -0.77 -1.48
N LYS A 21 -12.27 -2.00 -1.53
CA LYS A 21 -11.33 -2.52 -0.51
C LYS A 21 -9.94 -1.91 -0.71
N LEU A 22 -9.24 -1.64 0.39
CA LEU A 22 -7.86 -1.17 0.36
C LEU A 22 -6.87 -2.35 0.35
N MET A 23 -6.01 -2.40 -0.66
CA MET A 23 -4.94 -3.39 -0.75
C MET A 23 -3.58 -2.74 -0.53
N ARG A 24 -2.72 -3.42 0.21
CA ARG A 24 -1.32 -3.08 0.46
C ARG A 24 -0.45 -4.34 0.47
N GLU A 25 0.84 -4.17 0.33
CA GLU A 25 1.81 -5.26 0.50
C GLU A 25 1.95 -5.66 1.97
N ARG A 26 2.23 -6.95 2.23
CA ARG A 26 2.52 -7.45 3.58
C ARG A 26 3.92 -7.00 4.02
N THR A 27 4.04 -6.65 5.29
CA THR A 27 5.32 -6.25 5.89
C THR A 27 6.22 -7.46 6.14
N GLY A 28 7.54 -7.23 6.25
CA GLY A 28 8.50 -8.27 6.60
C GLY A 28 8.86 -9.25 5.48
N LEU A 29 8.63 -8.87 4.22
CA LEU A 29 8.98 -9.66 3.03
C LEU A 29 10.17 -9.06 2.25
N ARG A 30 10.91 -8.14 2.86
CA ARG A 30 11.97 -7.38 2.17
C ARG A 30 13.38 -7.91 2.43
N HIS A 31 13.60 -8.60 3.53
CA HIS A 31 14.88 -9.21 3.90
C HIS A 31 14.63 -10.35 4.91
N LEU A 32 15.65 -11.20 5.14
CA LEU A 32 15.63 -12.34 6.07
C LEU A 32 14.55 -13.37 5.76
N LEU A 33 14.43 -13.73 4.47
CA LEU A 33 13.47 -14.74 4.00
C LEU A 33 14.02 -16.17 4.05
N GLU A 34 15.33 -16.34 4.22
CA GLU A 34 16.01 -17.66 4.15
C GLU A 34 15.52 -18.66 5.19
N HIS A 35 15.04 -18.20 6.34
CA HIS A 35 14.53 -19.03 7.44
C HIS A 35 13.01 -18.96 7.59
N LYS A 36 12.32 -18.23 6.71
CA LYS A 36 10.85 -18.23 6.69
C LYS A 36 10.39 -19.43 5.88
N SER A 37 9.60 -20.28 6.53
CA SER A 37 8.93 -21.45 5.95
C SER A 37 7.85 -21.08 4.94
#